data_AF-S5ZZY1-F1
#
_entry.id   AF-S5ZZY1-F1
#
_cell.length_a   1.000
_cell.length_b   1.000
_cell.length_c   1.000
_cell.angle_alpha   90.00
_cell.angle_beta   90.00
_cell.angle_gamma   90.00
#
_symmetry.space_group_name_H-M   'P 1'
#
loop_
_entity.id
_entity.type
_entity.pdbx_description
1 polymer ?
#
loop_
_entity_poly.entity_id
_entity_poly.type
_entity_poly.pdbx_seq_one_letter_code
_entity_poly.pdbx_strand_id
1 'polypeptide(L)'
;MLYQGQYLDIETELAYNRYRYYDPSTGIYISQDPIGLAGGNPTIYGYVFDSNIEIDPFGLDCVENKREGLRREDTLRRILEDIYGKDRVLTERTLVDANGNKVTHKGKGRRVDFIVLDDNGNAIKSFEVTSKTADKTRQIRKENAIRSNGGTFIKDSNGNLVDVSNVPTQIIRIK
;
A
#
# COMPACT_ATOMS: atom_id res chain seq x y z
N MET A 1 -18.63 -7.46 -27.25
CA MET A 1 -18.03 -8.72 -26.74
C MET A 1 -18.36 -8.82 -25.26
N LEU A 2 -18.85 -9.96 -24.79
CA LEU A 2 -19.09 -10.19 -23.36
C LEU A 2 -17.80 -10.71 -22.71
N TYR A 3 -17.50 -10.21 -21.52
CA TYR A 3 -16.34 -10.67 -20.76
C TYR A 3 -16.72 -11.87 -19.87
N GLN A 4 -15.73 -12.60 -19.39
CA GLN A 4 -15.96 -13.81 -18.60
C GLN A 4 -16.63 -13.47 -17.25
N GLY A 5 -17.77 -14.08 -16.94
CA GLY A 5 -18.53 -13.84 -15.71
C GLY A 5 -19.69 -12.86 -15.82
N GLN A 6 -19.93 -12.27 -16.99
CA GLN A 6 -21.10 -11.43 -17.25
C GLN A 6 -22.29 -12.26 -17.75
N TYR A 7 -23.51 -11.92 -17.33
CA TYR A 7 -24.74 -12.49 -17.89
C TYR A 7 -25.42 -11.47 -18.81
N LEU A 8 -25.55 -11.77 -20.10
CA LEU A 8 -26.28 -10.90 -21.02
C LEU A 8 -27.78 -11.05 -20.79
N ASP A 9 -28.42 -9.95 -20.44
CA ASP A 9 -29.86 -9.81 -20.50
C ASP A 9 -30.25 -9.45 -21.94
N ILE A 10 -30.96 -10.38 -22.60
CA ILE A 10 -31.33 -10.27 -24.02
C ILE A 10 -32.44 -9.23 -24.23
N GLU A 11 -33.26 -8.96 -23.21
CA GLU A 11 -34.35 -7.98 -23.32
C GLU A 11 -33.83 -6.53 -23.32
N THR A 12 -32.75 -6.29 -22.57
CA THR A 12 -32.15 -4.95 -22.41
C THR A 12 -30.84 -4.77 -23.17
N GLU A 13 -30.27 -5.85 -23.69
CA GLU A 13 -28.92 -5.93 -24.28
C GLU A 13 -27.78 -5.53 -23.33
N LEU A 14 -28.06 -5.48 -22.01
CA LEU A 14 -27.09 -5.14 -20.97
C LEU A 14 -26.46 -6.39 -20.36
N ALA A 15 -25.19 -6.28 -20.00
CA ALA A 15 -24.47 -7.33 -19.30
C ALA A 15 -24.55 -7.11 -17.77
N TYR A 16 -25.16 -8.05 -17.07
CA TYR A 16 -25.26 -8.03 -15.61
C TYR A 16 -23.96 -8.48 -14.95
N ASN A 17 -23.41 -7.59 -14.12
CA ASN A 17 -22.23 -7.77 -13.29
C ASN A 17 -22.60 -7.55 -11.82
N ARG A 18 -23.30 -8.53 -11.24
CA ARG A 18 -23.70 -8.66 -9.82
C ARG A 18 -24.39 -7.46 -9.18
N TYR A 19 -23.72 -6.33 -9.03
CA TYR A 19 -24.28 -5.10 -8.47
C TYR A 19 -24.55 -4.01 -9.51
N ARG A 20 -24.11 -4.20 -10.76
CA ARG A 20 -24.25 -3.20 -11.83
C ARG A 20 -24.57 -3.83 -13.18
N TYR A 21 -25.22 -3.04 -14.02
CA TYR A 21 -25.47 -3.35 -15.43
C TYR A 21 -24.47 -2.61 -16.30
N TYR A 22 -23.74 -3.36 -17.13
CA TYR A 22 -22.75 -2.89 -18.08
C TYR A 22 -23.38 -2.82 -19.47
N ASP A 23 -23.20 -1.72 -20.18
CA ASP A 23 -23.60 -1.58 -21.57
C ASP A 23 -22.41 -1.92 -22.48
N PRO A 24 -22.44 -3.05 -23.21
CA PRO A 24 -21.34 -3.44 -24.10
C PRO A 24 -21.16 -2.53 -25.31
N SER A 25 -22.18 -1.73 -25.68
CA SER A 25 -22.13 -0.82 -26.82
C SER A 25 -21.36 0.46 -26.49
N THR A 26 -21.54 0.99 -25.28
CA THR A 26 -20.87 2.20 -24.80
C THR A 26 -19.62 1.91 -23.97
N GLY A 27 -19.47 0.67 -23.49
CA GLY A 27 -18.31 0.23 -22.75
C GLY A 27 -18.26 0.70 -21.29
N ILE A 28 -19.40 1.10 -20.72
CA ILE A 28 -19.51 1.64 -19.35
C ILE A 28 -20.67 1.00 -18.57
N TYR A 29 -20.67 1.15 -17.25
CA TYR A 29 -21.84 0.87 -16.42
C TYR A 29 -22.90 1.96 -16.58
N ILE A 30 -24.16 1.56 -16.59
CA ILE A 30 -25.31 2.49 -16.68
C ILE A 30 -25.70 3.08 -15.32
N SER A 31 -25.17 2.53 -14.23
CA SER A 31 -25.35 3.02 -12.86
C SER A 31 -24.02 3.40 -12.23
N GLN A 32 -24.07 4.39 -11.34
CA GLN A 32 -22.92 4.80 -10.55
C GLN A 32 -22.46 3.65 -9.64
N ASP A 33 -21.14 3.52 -9.44
CA ASP A 33 -20.58 2.58 -8.48
C ASP A 33 -21.19 2.77 -7.07
N PRO A 34 -21.82 1.75 -6.47
CA PRO A 34 -22.38 1.82 -5.13
C PRO A 34 -21.36 2.16 -4.03
N ILE A 35 -20.06 1.88 -4.24
CA ILE A 35 -18.99 2.28 -3.31
C ILE A 35 -18.69 3.78 -3.40
N GLY A 36 -19.13 4.43 -4.48
CA GLY A 36 -18.93 5.85 -4.75
C GLY A 36 -17.46 6.23 -4.73
N LEU A 37 -17.17 7.44 -4.25
CA LEU A 37 -15.79 7.96 -4.18
C LEU A 37 -14.89 7.18 -3.21
N ALA A 38 -15.46 6.36 -2.32
CA ALA A 38 -14.68 5.54 -1.39
C ALA A 38 -13.89 4.42 -2.12
N GLY A 39 -14.26 4.09 -3.36
CA GLY A 39 -13.45 3.22 -4.21
C GLY A 39 -12.13 3.87 -4.61
N GLY A 40 -12.08 5.19 -4.76
CA GLY A 40 -10.91 5.84 -5.37
C GLY A 40 -10.77 5.44 -6.83
N ASN A 41 -11.89 5.37 -7.55
CA ASN A 41 -11.93 5.30 -9.01
C ASN A 41 -12.50 6.64 -9.51
N PRO A 42 -11.78 7.39 -10.37
CA PRO A 42 -12.26 8.66 -10.89
C PRO A 42 -13.39 8.46 -11.91
N THR A 43 -13.50 7.28 -12.52
CA THR A 43 -14.57 6.90 -13.44
C THR A 43 -15.61 6.06 -12.72
N ILE A 44 -16.54 6.75 -12.04
CA ILE A 44 -17.63 6.12 -11.27
C ILE A 44 -18.60 5.26 -12.10
N TYR A 45 -18.49 5.31 -13.43
CA TYR A 45 -19.21 4.47 -14.40
C TYR A 45 -18.29 3.49 -15.15
N GLY A 46 -16.98 3.50 -14.89
CA GLY A 46 -16.00 2.69 -15.62
C GLY A 46 -16.07 1.20 -15.26
N TYR A 47 -15.76 0.33 -16.23
CA TYR A 47 -15.75 -1.12 -16.06
C TYR A 47 -14.47 -1.66 -15.42
N VAL A 48 -13.34 -1.67 -16.14
CA VAL A 48 -12.00 -2.02 -15.63
C VAL A 48 -10.98 -1.08 -16.28
N PHE A 49 -9.71 -1.10 -15.87
CA PHE A 49 -8.69 -0.28 -16.52
C PHE A 49 -8.33 -0.81 -17.92
N ASP A 50 -8.20 -2.13 -18.07
CA ASP A 50 -7.98 -2.79 -19.37
C ASP A 50 -8.71 -4.15 -19.42
N SER A 51 -9.77 -4.22 -20.23
CA SER A 51 -10.62 -5.42 -20.33
C SER A 51 -9.97 -6.62 -21.03
N ASN A 52 -8.77 -6.46 -21.59
CA ASN A 52 -8.02 -7.59 -22.16
C ASN A 52 -7.21 -8.37 -21.12
N ILE A 53 -6.96 -7.77 -19.95
CA ILE A 53 -6.10 -8.35 -18.90
C ILE A 53 -6.75 -8.37 -17.52
N GLU A 54 -7.82 -7.60 -17.32
CA GLU A 54 -8.56 -7.51 -16.06
C GLU A 54 -10.02 -7.93 -16.24
N ILE A 55 -10.54 -8.61 -15.23
CA ILE A 55 -11.97 -8.82 -15.01
C ILE A 55 -12.31 -8.15 -13.67
N ASP A 56 -13.52 -7.59 -13.54
CA ASP A 56 -14.05 -7.09 -12.26
C ASP A 56 -15.20 -8.01 -11.79
N PRO A 57 -14.90 -9.10 -11.07
CA PRO A 57 -15.91 -10.09 -10.66
C PRO A 57 -16.94 -9.54 -9.68
N PHE A 58 -16.62 -8.44 -8.99
CA PHE A 58 -17.47 -7.85 -7.96
C PHE A 58 -18.07 -6.51 -8.37
N GLY A 59 -17.58 -5.89 -9.43
CA GLY A 59 -17.98 -4.55 -9.81
C GLY A 59 -17.49 -3.50 -8.81
N LEU A 60 -16.32 -3.67 -8.18
CA LEU A 60 -15.84 -2.83 -7.08
C LEU A 60 -14.32 -2.54 -7.13
N ASP A 61 -13.60 -2.96 -8.17
CA ASP A 61 -12.13 -3.00 -8.08
C ASP A 61 -11.48 -1.62 -8.27
N CYS A 62 -10.42 -1.35 -7.50
CA CYS A 62 -9.88 -0.01 -7.27
C CYS A 62 -8.34 0.01 -7.32
N VAL A 63 -7.81 -0.09 -8.54
CA VAL A 63 -6.36 -0.19 -8.85
C VAL A 63 -5.60 1.12 -8.55
N GLU A 64 -6.27 2.27 -8.58
CA GLU A 64 -5.63 3.59 -8.49
C GLU A 64 -4.96 3.83 -7.14
N ASN A 65 -5.62 3.52 -6.01
CA ASN A 65 -5.07 3.74 -4.67
C ASN A 65 -3.75 3.00 -4.44
N LYS A 66 -3.62 1.78 -4.96
CA LYS A 66 -2.39 0.98 -4.87
C LYS A 66 -1.29 1.57 -5.76
N ARG A 67 -1.61 1.98 -6.99
CA ARG A 67 -0.66 2.65 -7.90
C ARG A 67 -0.14 3.96 -7.29
N GLU A 68 -1.03 4.73 -6.68
CA GLU A 68 -0.69 5.97 -6.00
C GLU A 68 0.18 5.74 -4.76
N GLY A 69 -0.06 4.67 -3.98
CA GLY A 69 0.83 4.26 -2.89
C GLY A 69 2.26 3.96 -3.38
N LEU A 70 2.37 3.14 -4.42
CA LEU A 70 3.66 2.78 -5.03
C LEU A 70 4.41 4.00 -5.59
N ARG A 71 3.70 4.95 -6.21
CA ARG A 71 4.29 6.21 -6.70
C ARG A 71 4.91 7.03 -5.56
N ARG A 72 4.24 7.12 -4.40
CA ARG A 72 4.76 7.86 -3.24
C ARG A 72 5.98 7.18 -2.65
N GLU A 73 5.97 5.86 -2.54
CA GLU A 73 7.12 5.06 -2.12
C GLU A 73 8.32 5.27 -3.05
N ASP A 74 8.13 5.17 -4.38
CA ASP A 74 9.21 5.37 -5.35
C ASP A 74 9.76 6.81 -5.32
N THR A 75 8.87 7.80 -5.15
CA THR A 75 9.27 9.21 -5.03
C THR A 75 10.17 9.43 -3.81
N LEU A 76 9.74 8.96 -2.63
CA LEU A 76 10.54 9.12 -1.41
C LEU A 76 11.84 8.34 -1.51
N ARG A 77 11.80 7.11 -2.04
CA ARG A 77 12.98 6.29 -2.27
C ARG A 77 14.02 7.04 -3.08
N ARG A 78 13.66 7.58 -4.24
CA ARG A 78 14.58 8.33 -5.11
C ARG A 78 15.22 9.52 -4.39
N ILE A 79 14.43 10.28 -3.63
CA ILE A 79 14.94 11.42 -2.86
C ILE A 79 15.94 10.95 -1.80
N LEU A 80 15.63 9.87 -1.07
CA LEU A 80 16.53 9.34 -0.04
C LEU A 80 17.81 8.79 -0.67
N GLU A 81 17.72 8.04 -1.77
CA GLU A 81 18.87 7.49 -2.47
C GLU A 81 19.78 8.58 -3.05
N ASP A 82 19.21 9.69 -3.53
CA ASP A 82 19.97 10.86 -4.02
C ASP A 82 20.73 11.59 -2.90
N ILE A 83 20.08 11.75 -1.72
CA ILE A 83 20.68 12.45 -0.58
C ILE A 83 21.71 11.60 0.16
N TYR A 84 21.41 10.31 0.36
CA TYR A 84 22.17 9.45 1.28
C TYR A 84 22.98 8.35 0.58
N GLY A 85 22.74 8.10 -0.70
CA GLY A 85 23.29 6.94 -1.41
C GLY A 85 22.37 5.72 -1.30
N LYS A 86 22.31 4.94 -2.39
CA LYS A 86 21.41 3.79 -2.54
C LYS A 86 21.68 2.66 -1.55
N ASP A 87 22.95 2.44 -1.25
CA ASP A 87 23.46 1.42 -0.32
C ASP A 87 23.03 1.69 1.13
N ARG A 88 22.76 2.95 1.48
CA ARG A 88 22.39 3.38 2.83
C ARG A 88 20.89 3.50 3.07
N VAL A 89 20.07 3.22 2.05
CA VAL A 89 18.60 3.26 2.14
C VAL A 89 18.04 1.84 2.15
N LEU A 90 17.58 1.39 3.32
CA LEU A 90 16.87 0.14 3.48
C LEU A 90 15.38 0.34 3.28
N THR A 91 14.74 -0.55 2.52
CA THR A 91 13.29 -0.54 2.31
C THR A 91 12.62 -1.65 3.11
N GLU A 92 11.38 -1.45 3.53
CA GLU A 92 10.49 -2.51 4.03
C GLU A 92 11.09 -3.43 5.12
N ARG A 93 11.46 -2.86 6.27
CA ARG A 93 12.11 -3.60 7.36
C ARG A 93 11.17 -3.88 8.53
N THR A 94 11.11 -5.15 8.96
CA THR A 94 10.27 -5.56 10.10
C THR A 94 11.02 -5.37 11.41
N LEU A 95 10.34 -4.82 12.42
CA LEU A 95 10.85 -4.73 13.77
C LEU A 95 11.01 -6.12 14.39
N VAL A 96 12.21 -6.38 14.88
CA VAL A 96 12.64 -7.62 15.53
C VAL A 96 13.25 -7.30 16.90
N ASP A 97 13.41 -8.32 17.73
CA ASP A 97 14.12 -8.23 19.00
C ASP A 97 15.65 -8.27 18.79
N ALA A 98 16.40 -8.14 19.88
CA ALA A 98 17.87 -8.19 19.89
C ALA A 98 18.44 -9.56 19.45
N ASN A 99 17.61 -10.60 19.37
CA ASN A 99 17.98 -11.92 18.86
C ASN A 99 17.57 -12.10 17.39
N GLY A 100 16.95 -11.09 16.78
CA GLY A 100 16.47 -11.13 15.41
C GLY A 100 15.14 -11.86 15.20
N ASN A 101 14.38 -12.13 16.26
CA ASN A 101 13.04 -12.70 16.19
C ASN A 101 11.99 -11.61 16.00
N LYS A 102 10.96 -11.91 15.22
CA LYS A 102 9.87 -10.98 14.95
C LYS A 102 9.05 -10.69 16.21
N VAL A 103 8.95 -9.42 16.57
CA VAL A 103 8.08 -8.98 17.66
C VAL A 103 6.71 -8.64 17.09
N THR A 104 5.66 -9.08 17.79
CA THR A 104 4.27 -8.89 17.34
C THR A 104 3.42 -8.25 18.42
N HIS A 105 2.37 -7.54 17.99
CA HIS A 105 1.30 -7.06 18.85
C HIS A 105 -0.03 -7.57 18.29
N LYS A 106 -0.80 -8.29 19.12
CA LYS A 106 -2.04 -8.98 18.71
C LYS A 106 -1.83 -9.88 17.47
N GLY A 107 -0.74 -10.64 17.46
CA GLY A 107 -0.36 -11.55 16.37
C GLY A 107 0.14 -10.87 15.09
N LYS A 108 0.29 -9.54 15.07
CA LYS A 108 0.74 -8.79 13.89
C LYS A 108 2.06 -8.08 14.14
N GLY A 109 3.00 -8.20 13.20
CA GLY A 109 4.25 -7.45 13.23
C GLY A 109 4.10 -6.00 12.76
N ARG A 110 5.22 -5.28 12.80
CA ARG A 110 5.36 -3.91 12.29
C ARG A 110 6.53 -3.86 11.31
N ARG A 111 6.22 -3.54 10.06
CA ARG A 111 7.19 -3.24 8.99
C ARG A 111 7.27 -1.74 8.81
N VAL A 112 8.46 -1.18 8.76
CA VAL A 112 8.78 0.22 8.48
C VAL A 112 9.15 0.33 7.00
N ASP A 113 8.71 1.40 6.33
CA ASP A 113 8.84 1.51 4.87
C ASP A 113 10.26 1.86 4.45
N PHE A 114 10.92 2.80 5.15
CA PHE A 114 12.30 3.19 4.87
C PHE A 114 13.12 3.39 6.13
N ILE A 115 14.38 2.99 6.09
CA ILE A 115 15.37 3.26 7.12
C ILE A 115 16.64 3.74 6.43
N VAL A 116 17.22 4.83 6.93
CA VAL A 116 18.46 5.40 6.42
C VAL A 116 19.57 5.12 7.41
N LEU A 117 20.72 4.68 6.92
CA LEU A 117 21.91 4.37 7.70
C LEU A 117 22.98 5.47 7.61
N ASP A 118 23.82 5.60 8.64
CA ASP A 118 25.08 6.34 8.56
C ASP A 118 26.15 5.56 7.77
N ASP A 119 27.34 6.14 7.59
CA ASP A 119 28.48 5.47 6.92
C ASP A 119 29.01 4.25 7.71
N ASN A 120 28.65 4.14 8.99
CA ASN A 120 29.02 3.03 9.86
C ASN A 120 27.94 1.93 9.92
N GLY A 121 26.82 2.10 9.20
CA GLY A 121 25.69 1.17 9.20
C GLY A 121 24.69 1.34 10.35
N ASN A 122 24.81 2.40 11.16
CA ASN A 122 23.84 2.70 12.22
C ASN A 122 22.61 3.38 11.64
N ALA A 123 21.42 3.03 12.13
CA ALA A 123 20.20 3.74 11.71
C ALA A 123 20.21 5.19 12.20
N ILE A 124 19.91 6.12 11.30
CA ILE A 124 19.80 7.56 11.60
C ILE A 124 18.41 8.11 11.36
N LYS A 125 17.64 7.53 10.43
CA LYS A 125 16.26 7.95 10.15
C LYS A 125 15.38 6.75 9.83
N SER A 126 14.10 6.87 10.18
CA SER A 126 13.06 5.88 9.90
C SER A 126 11.85 6.61 9.36
N PHE A 127 11.26 6.11 8.27
CA PHE A 127 10.11 6.74 7.62
C PHE A 127 8.99 5.74 7.33
N GLU A 128 7.77 6.21 7.50
CA GLU A 128 6.54 5.63 6.95
C GLU A 128 6.00 6.61 5.93
N VAL A 129 5.69 6.15 4.71
CA VAL A 129 5.14 7.00 3.66
C VAL A 129 3.64 6.80 3.54
N THR A 130 2.90 7.89 3.34
CA THR A 130 1.44 7.79 3.20
C THR A 130 0.83 8.99 2.47
N SER A 131 -0.47 8.92 2.17
CA SER A 131 -1.21 10.02 1.58
C SER A 131 -1.43 11.15 2.60
N LYS A 132 -1.80 12.34 2.11
CA LYS A 132 -2.02 13.51 2.98
C LYS A 132 -3.08 13.32 4.06
N THR A 133 -4.09 12.50 3.79
CA THR A 133 -5.29 12.38 4.62
C THR A 133 -5.36 11.09 5.43
N ALA A 134 -4.46 10.13 5.20
CA ALA A 134 -4.53 8.83 5.87
C ALA A 134 -4.36 8.92 7.40
N ASP A 135 -5.29 8.35 8.17
CA ASP A 135 -5.13 8.19 9.61
C ASP A 135 -4.12 7.06 9.93
N LYS A 136 -3.16 7.38 10.81
CA LYS A 136 -2.07 6.49 11.22
C LYS A 136 -2.09 6.14 12.71
N THR A 137 -3.12 6.57 13.46
CA THR A 137 -3.22 6.39 14.93
C THR A 137 -3.02 4.95 15.37
N ARG A 138 -3.70 4.01 14.70
CA ARG A 138 -3.63 2.58 15.04
C ARG A 138 -2.26 1.98 14.73
N GLN A 139 -1.61 2.44 13.67
CA GLN A 139 -0.27 1.99 13.27
C GLN A 139 0.78 2.47 14.27
N ILE A 140 0.70 3.74 14.70
CA ILE A 140 1.57 4.32 15.73
C ILE A 140 1.43 3.55 17.05
N ARG A 141 0.20 3.33 17.53
CA ARG A 141 -0.04 2.54 18.76
C ARG A 141 0.54 1.13 18.67
N LYS A 142 0.39 0.48 17.51
CA LYS A 142 0.95 -0.86 17.26
C LYS A 142 2.48 -0.84 17.31
N GLU A 143 3.11 0.16 16.69
CA GLU A 143 4.56 0.31 16.71
C GLU A 143 5.08 0.56 18.13
N ASN A 144 4.45 1.48 18.88
CA ASN A 144 4.81 1.76 20.26
C ASN A 144 4.74 0.49 21.12
N ALA A 145 3.65 -0.28 21.01
CA ALA A 145 3.51 -1.53 21.74
C ALA A 145 4.58 -2.57 21.36
N ILE A 146 4.95 -2.65 20.08
CA ILE A 146 6.01 -3.56 19.61
C ILE A 146 7.38 -3.12 20.13
N ARG A 147 7.69 -1.83 20.09
CA ARG A 147 8.93 -1.27 20.63
C ARG A 147 9.02 -1.48 22.15
N SER A 148 7.94 -1.28 22.88
CA SER A 148 7.87 -1.59 24.32
C SER A 148 8.07 -3.07 24.65
N ASN A 149 7.76 -3.96 23.70
CA ASN A 149 8.02 -5.40 23.81
C ASN A 149 9.41 -5.81 23.29
N GLY A 150 10.33 -4.87 23.11
CA GLY A 150 11.71 -5.13 22.66
C GLY A 150 11.88 -5.18 21.13
N GLY A 151 10.85 -4.85 20.35
CA GLY A 151 10.93 -4.74 18.89
C GLY A 151 11.67 -3.47 18.47
N THR A 152 12.96 -3.39 18.77
CA THR A 152 13.81 -2.21 18.60
C THR A 152 14.93 -2.40 17.59
N PHE A 153 14.99 -3.54 16.91
CA PHE A 153 15.98 -3.83 15.90
C PHE A 153 15.32 -4.07 14.54
N ILE A 154 16.12 -3.96 13.48
CA ILE A 154 15.79 -4.41 12.13
C ILE A 154 16.94 -5.25 11.57
N LYS A 155 16.69 -5.99 10.49
CA LYS A 155 17.74 -6.65 9.72
C LYS A 155 18.15 -5.78 8.53
N ASP A 156 19.43 -5.53 8.35
CA ASP A 156 19.96 -4.89 7.15
C ASP A 156 19.86 -5.83 5.92
N SER A 157 20.36 -5.39 4.77
CA SER A 157 20.38 -6.21 3.55
C SER A 157 21.25 -7.47 3.65
N ASN A 158 22.20 -7.51 4.58
CA ASN A 158 23.08 -8.65 4.84
C ASN A 158 22.55 -9.57 5.96
N GLY A 159 21.43 -9.19 6.60
CA GLY A 159 20.83 -9.92 7.72
C GLY A 159 21.36 -9.50 9.11
N ASN A 160 22.27 -8.54 9.19
CA ASN A 160 22.79 -8.04 10.46
C ASN A 160 21.74 -7.23 11.19
N LEU A 161 21.78 -7.27 12.53
CA LEU A 161 20.87 -6.49 13.35
C LEU A 161 21.36 -5.04 13.46
N VAL A 162 20.46 -4.11 13.15
CA VAL A 162 20.67 -2.67 13.31
C VAL A 162 19.70 -2.16 14.37
N ASP A 163 20.23 -1.48 15.38
CA ASP A 163 19.41 -0.87 16.43
C ASP A 163 18.66 0.36 15.89
N VAL A 164 17.36 0.40 16.13
CA VAL A 164 16.47 1.52 15.79
C VAL A 164 15.72 2.04 17.02
N SER A 165 16.13 1.65 18.23
CA SER A 165 15.53 2.04 19.52
C SER A 165 15.36 3.56 19.63
N ASN A 166 16.40 4.30 19.28
CA ASN A 166 16.46 5.77 19.33
C ASN A 166 16.08 6.45 18.02
N VAL A 167 15.59 5.69 17.03
CA VAL A 167 15.18 6.19 15.71
C VAL A 167 13.67 6.03 15.56
N PRO A 168 12.87 7.01 16.02
CA PRO A 168 11.43 6.95 15.87
C PRO A 168 11.03 7.05 14.40
N THR A 169 9.97 6.33 14.02
CA THR A 169 9.44 6.35 12.65
C THR A 169 8.68 7.65 12.39
N GLN A 170 9.16 8.43 11.44
CA GLN A 170 8.55 9.68 11.01
C GLN A 170 7.55 9.42 9.88
N ILE A 171 6.35 10.00 9.96
CA ILE A 171 5.35 9.86 8.91
C ILE A 171 5.56 10.95 7.87
N ILE A 172 5.91 10.56 6.65
CA ILE A 172 6.04 11.44 5.49
C ILE A 172 4.76 11.36 4.66
N ARG A 173 4.15 12.53 4.43
CA ARG A 173 2.89 12.64 3.69
C ARG A 173 3.15 13.24 2.31
N ILE A 174 2.97 12.44 1.28
CA ILE A 174 3.22 12.83 -0.13
C ILE A 174 1.87 12.88 -0.86
N LYS A 175 1.74 13.83 -1.80
CA LYS A 175 0.54 13.95 -2.63
C LYS A 175 0.45 12.76 -3.57
#